data_AF-A0A2K8VD79-F1
#
_entry.id   AF-A0A2K8VD79-F1
#
_cell.length_a   1.000
_cell.length_b   1.000
_cell.length_c   1.000
_cell.angle_alpha   90.00
_cell.angle_beta   90.00
_cell.angle_gamma   90.00
#
_symmetry.space_group_name_H-M   'P 1'
#
loop_
_entity.id
_entity.type
_entity.pdbx_description
1 polymer ?
#
loop_
_entity_poly.entity_id
_entity_poly.type
_entity_poly.pdbx_seq_one_letter_code
_entity_poly.pdbx_strand_id
1 'polypeptide(L)'
;MSKKISILLIALLSFGKIVAQDSALDKMAMEICEYFNKNEKEFKDMSTSDLTAKLGVQMVQTYLKYKDELAKEGINYDLTKGRAEGEKMGAKVGVSMIKFCPDILMAIAGDEVYEDENEVVESYLEGTLKKVSGQDLYVVEIKDTDGKTQKFVWLTNFEGSDRLINLGNDVTGTKVGVSYTNLEYFSPKLKEYIVRKKITRLEFL
;
A
#
# COMPACT_ATOMS: atom_id res chain seq x y z
N MET A 1 63.35 25.93 51.24
CA MET A 1 63.63 25.11 50.05
C MET A 1 62.63 23.97 50.05
N SER A 2 61.52 24.07 49.30
CA SER A 2 61.34 23.46 47.96
C SER A 2 61.84 21.99 47.93
N LYS A 3 61.07 20.97 47.57
CA LYS A 3 60.09 20.86 46.49
C LYS A 3 59.02 19.80 46.81
N LYS A 4 57.81 20.08 46.33
CA LYS A 4 56.64 19.21 46.23
C LYS A 4 56.94 18.03 45.30
N ILE A 5 56.59 16.81 45.70
CA ILE A 5 56.58 15.63 44.82
C ILE A 5 55.14 15.09 44.75
N SER A 6 54.71 14.90 43.50
CA SER A 6 53.59 14.08 43.04
C SER A 6 52.16 14.53 43.33
N ILE A 7 51.73 15.57 42.62
CA ILE A 7 50.37 15.66 42.07
C ILE A 7 50.53 15.95 40.59
N LEU A 8 50.36 14.96 39.71
CA LEU A 8 49.70 15.08 38.39
C LEU A 8 49.72 13.72 37.65
N LEU A 9 48.63 12.98 37.74
CA LEU A 9 48.27 11.96 36.75
C LEU A 9 46.79 12.13 36.40
N ILE A 10 46.42 13.34 35.96
CA ILE A 10 45.13 13.66 35.34
C ILE A 10 45.44 14.59 34.17
N ALA A 11 45.83 14.02 33.04
CA ALA A 11 45.81 14.70 31.76
C ALA A 11 45.63 13.64 30.67
N LEU A 12 44.71 13.92 29.74
CA LEU A 12 44.29 13.11 28.58
C LEU A 12 43.09 12.18 28.79
N LEU A 13 42.02 12.71 29.39
CA LEU A 13 40.70 12.51 28.79
C LEU A 13 40.35 13.79 28.03
N SER A 14 40.92 13.91 26.83
CA SER A 14 40.40 14.83 25.83
C SER A 14 39.02 14.30 25.46
N PHE A 15 37.98 14.80 26.13
CA PHE A 15 36.61 14.76 25.62
C PHE A 15 36.60 15.61 24.34
N GLY A 16 37.09 15.03 23.24
CA GLY A 16 36.67 15.47 21.92
C GLY A 16 35.16 15.35 21.92
N LYS A 17 34.47 16.47 21.69
CA LYS A 17 33.04 16.42 21.41
C LYS A 17 32.89 15.49 20.20
N ILE A 18 32.42 14.27 20.42
CA ILE A 18 31.89 13.42 19.37
C ILE A 18 30.63 14.15 18.90
N VAL A 19 30.81 15.13 18.00
CA VAL A 19 29.69 15.57 17.17
C VAL A 19 29.45 14.37 16.27
N ALA A 20 28.41 13.60 16.57
CA ALA A 20 27.94 12.59 15.65
C ALA A 20 27.70 13.33 14.32
N GLN A 21 28.51 13.04 13.31
CA GLN A 21 28.31 13.63 12.00
C GLN A 21 26.99 13.09 11.47
N ASP A 22 26.05 13.97 11.14
CA ASP A 22 24.79 13.54 10.57
C ASP A 22 25.05 12.70 9.32
N SER A 23 24.40 11.54 9.27
CA SER A 23 24.50 10.64 8.12
C SER A 23 23.98 11.33 6.86
N ALA A 24 24.42 10.89 5.69
CA ALA A 24 23.90 11.37 4.40
C ALA A 24 22.38 11.16 4.32
N LEU A 25 21.87 10.09 4.94
CA LEU A 25 20.44 9.84 5.07
C LEU A 25 19.74 10.90 5.95
N ASP A 26 20.35 11.28 7.08
CA ASP A 26 19.79 12.31 7.96
C ASP A 26 19.83 13.70 7.31
N LYS A 27 20.91 14.04 6.59
CA LYS A 27 20.96 15.28 5.79
C LYS A 27 19.87 15.33 4.72
N MET A 28 19.66 14.21 4.03
CA MET A 28 18.59 14.06 3.05
C MET A 28 17.22 14.27 3.69
N ALA A 29 16.95 13.62 4.83
CA ALA A 29 15.70 13.78 5.56
C ALA A 29 15.49 15.22 6.06
N MET A 30 16.53 15.86 6.59
CA MET A 30 16.50 17.26 7.02
C MET A 30 16.13 18.19 5.86
N GLU A 31 16.77 18.04 4.70
CA GLU A 31 16.49 18.90 3.53
C GLU A 31 15.06 18.74 3.02
N ILE A 32 14.54 17.50 3.01
CA ILE A 32 13.13 17.23 2.68
C ILE A 32 12.20 17.89 3.70
N CYS A 33 12.46 17.72 5.00
CA CYS A 33 11.67 18.36 6.06
C CYS A 33 11.70 19.89 5.95
N GLU A 34 12.86 20.48 5.68
CA GLU A 34 13.00 21.92 5.46
C GLU A 34 12.18 22.40 4.26
N TYR A 35 12.15 21.62 3.18
CA TYR A 35 11.34 21.95 2.00
C TYR A 35 9.86 22.05 2.37
N PHE A 36 9.33 21.07 3.09
CA PHE A 36 7.93 21.06 3.47
C PHE A 36 7.58 22.12 4.52
N ASN A 37 8.45 22.35 5.51
CA ASN A 37 8.25 23.40 6.51
C ASN A 37 8.28 24.80 5.89
N LYS A 38 9.17 25.06 4.94
CA LYS A 38 9.26 26.37 4.25
C LYS A 38 8.03 26.66 3.39
N ASN A 39 7.37 25.61 2.90
CA ASN A 39 6.23 25.72 1.98
C ASN A 39 4.93 25.18 2.60
N GLU A 40 4.81 25.14 3.93
CA GLU A 40 3.67 24.58 4.67
C GLU A 40 2.31 25.11 4.15
N LYS A 41 2.25 26.41 3.83
CA LYS A 41 1.05 27.07 3.31
C LYS A 41 0.61 26.56 1.93
N GLU A 42 1.55 26.11 1.09
CA GLU A 42 1.24 25.51 -0.22
C GLU A 42 0.62 24.12 -0.04
N PHE A 43 0.97 23.44 1.05
CA PHE A 43 0.68 22.01 1.22
C PHE A 43 -0.52 21.72 2.12
N LYS A 44 -0.96 22.72 2.89
CA LYS A 44 -2.08 22.60 3.82
C LYS A 44 -3.40 22.22 3.15
N ASP A 45 -3.60 22.62 1.89
CA ASP A 45 -4.84 22.41 1.14
C ASP A 45 -4.72 21.31 0.07
N MET A 46 -3.57 20.61 0.00
CA MET A 46 -3.37 19.53 -0.96
C MET A 46 -4.04 18.23 -0.51
N SER A 47 -4.46 17.40 -1.47
CA SER A 47 -4.90 16.04 -1.18
C SER A 47 -3.74 15.18 -0.65
N THR A 48 -4.05 14.14 0.14
CA THR A 48 -3.04 13.17 0.62
C THR A 48 -2.24 12.55 -0.52
N SER A 49 -2.89 12.28 -1.66
CA SER A 49 -2.25 11.73 -2.86
C SER A 49 -1.25 12.72 -3.48
N ASP A 50 -1.64 13.99 -3.63
CA ASP A 50 -0.76 15.03 -4.16
C ASP A 50 0.43 15.29 -3.22
N LEU A 51 0.18 15.30 -1.91
CA LEU A 51 1.21 15.44 -0.88
C LEU A 51 2.20 14.27 -0.91
N THR A 52 1.70 13.05 -1.07
CA THR A 52 2.51 11.82 -1.21
C THR A 52 3.37 11.86 -2.48
N ALA A 53 2.79 12.24 -3.62
CA ALA A 53 3.51 12.38 -4.87
C ALA A 53 4.62 13.45 -4.76
N LYS A 54 4.30 14.58 -4.13
CA LYS A 54 5.27 15.66 -3.88
C LYS A 54 6.42 15.19 -3.00
N LEU A 55 6.13 14.44 -1.94
CA LEU A 55 7.14 13.86 -1.07
C LEU A 55 8.05 12.90 -1.85
N GLY A 56 7.47 12.02 -2.67
CA GLY A 56 8.22 11.11 -3.53
C GLY A 56 9.18 11.84 -4.48
N VAL A 57 8.73 12.93 -5.12
CA VAL A 57 9.57 13.77 -5.98
C VAL A 57 10.73 14.39 -5.19
N GLN A 58 10.45 14.94 -3.99
CA GLN A 58 11.50 15.48 -3.13
C GLN A 58 12.50 14.41 -2.73
N MET A 59 12.06 13.20 -2.36
CA MET A 59 12.95 12.09 -2.06
C MET A 59 13.87 11.75 -3.23
N VAL A 60 13.35 11.69 -4.46
CA VAL A 60 14.18 11.42 -5.65
C VAL A 60 15.20 12.55 -5.90
N GLN A 61 14.76 13.81 -5.85
CA GLN A 61 15.64 14.97 -6.07
C GLN A 61 16.78 15.00 -5.06
N THR A 62 16.45 14.80 -3.78
CA THR A 62 17.41 14.85 -2.68
C THR A 62 18.34 13.63 -2.70
N TYR A 63 17.83 12.44 -3.06
CA TYR A 63 18.65 11.26 -3.29
C TYR A 63 19.70 11.50 -4.37
N LEU A 64 19.32 12.08 -5.52
CA LEU A 64 20.26 12.39 -6.60
C LEU A 64 21.34 13.39 -6.14
N LYS A 65 21.00 14.35 -5.29
CA LYS A 65 21.93 15.33 -4.71
C LYS A 65 22.95 14.67 -3.77
N TYR A 66 22.51 13.75 -2.90
CA TYR A 66 23.36 13.09 -1.91
C TYR A 66 23.90 11.73 -2.33
N LYS A 67 23.72 11.33 -3.60
CA LYS A 67 24.01 9.99 -4.10
C LYS A 67 25.40 9.48 -3.72
N ASP A 68 26.44 10.30 -3.89
CA ASP A 68 27.82 9.90 -3.60
C ASP A 68 28.11 9.77 -2.10
N GLU A 69 27.47 10.57 -1.25
CA GLU A 69 27.59 10.47 0.20
C GLU A 69 26.83 9.23 0.71
N LEU A 70 25.62 8.99 0.20
CA LEU A 70 24.83 7.80 0.49
C LEU A 70 25.55 6.52 0.05
N ALA A 71 26.21 6.54 -1.11
CA ALA A 71 26.98 5.41 -1.60
C ALA A 71 28.16 5.06 -0.67
N LYS A 72 28.82 6.06 -0.07
CA LYS A 72 29.89 5.85 0.94
C LYS A 72 29.35 5.21 2.22
N GLU A 73 28.08 5.43 2.53
CA GLU A 73 27.37 4.80 3.66
C GLU A 73 26.74 3.45 3.29
N GLY A 74 26.99 2.93 2.08
CA GLY A 74 26.43 1.66 1.61
C GLY A 74 24.95 1.74 1.22
N ILE A 75 24.43 2.94 0.98
CA ILE A 75 23.05 3.19 0.56
C ILE A 75 23.04 3.50 -0.93
N ASN A 76 22.54 2.56 -1.72
CA ASN A 76 22.36 2.74 -3.15
C ASN A 76 20.98 2.22 -3.56
N TYR A 77 20.28 3.03 -4.34
CA TYR A 77 18.99 2.71 -4.94
C TYR A 77 19.09 2.84 -6.46
N ASP A 78 18.65 1.79 -7.16
CA ASP A 78 18.46 1.83 -8.61
C ASP A 78 17.01 2.18 -8.97
N LEU A 79 16.75 3.48 -9.14
CA LEU A 79 15.41 4.00 -9.44
C LEU A 79 14.84 3.53 -10.79
N THR A 80 15.65 2.87 -11.64
CA THR A 80 15.17 2.25 -12.88
C THR A 80 14.47 0.90 -12.66
N LYS A 81 14.65 0.29 -11.48
CA LYS A 81 13.99 -0.96 -11.08
C LYS A 81 12.54 -0.79 -10.64
N GLY A 82 11.99 0.41 -10.78
CA GLY A 82 10.58 0.70 -10.56
C GLY A 82 10.18 0.71 -9.09
N ARG A 83 8.93 0.34 -8.83
CA ARG A 83 8.22 0.58 -7.57
C ARG A 83 8.96 0.03 -6.34
N ALA A 84 9.44 -1.21 -6.38
CA ALA A 84 10.03 -1.88 -5.23
C ALA A 84 11.27 -1.14 -4.68
N GLU A 85 12.12 -0.62 -5.56
CA GLU A 85 13.30 0.13 -5.14
C GLU A 85 12.92 1.54 -4.63
N GLY A 86 11.89 2.15 -5.23
CA GLY A 86 11.31 3.40 -4.76
C GLY A 86 10.72 3.29 -3.34
N GLU A 87 9.98 2.21 -3.05
CA GLU A 87 9.42 1.94 -1.73
C GLU A 87 10.51 1.71 -0.68
N LYS A 88 11.55 0.94 -1.02
CA LYS A 88 12.70 0.70 -0.14
C LYS A 88 13.45 2.01 0.20
N MET A 89 13.55 2.93 -0.76
CA MET A 89 14.07 4.27 -0.53
C MET A 89 13.13 5.07 0.36
N GLY A 90 11.85 5.14 -0.01
CA GLY A 90 10.83 5.89 0.73
C GLY A 90 10.74 5.48 2.19
N ALA A 91 10.73 4.18 2.48
CA ALA A 91 10.71 3.65 3.85
C ALA A 91 11.95 4.09 4.65
N LYS A 92 13.15 3.94 4.08
CA LYS A 92 14.39 4.27 4.80
C LYS A 92 14.51 5.77 5.07
N VAL A 93 14.13 6.61 4.10
CA VAL A 93 14.11 8.06 4.25
C VAL A 93 13.02 8.48 5.23
N GLY A 94 11.81 7.91 5.13
CA GLY A 94 10.70 8.17 6.05
C GLY A 94 11.06 7.89 7.50
N VAL A 95 11.73 6.76 7.80
CA VAL A 95 12.22 6.48 9.16
C VAL A 95 13.20 7.55 9.66
N SER A 96 14.09 8.07 8.80
CA SER A 96 14.99 9.16 9.19
C SER A 96 14.24 10.48 9.40
N MET A 97 13.22 10.78 8.59
CA MET A 97 12.37 11.97 8.71
C MET A 97 11.60 12.06 10.03
N ILE A 98 11.28 10.94 10.69
CA ILE A 98 10.63 10.92 12.02
C ILE A 98 11.39 11.81 13.03
N LYS A 99 12.73 11.88 12.92
CA LYS A 99 13.57 12.68 13.81
C LYS A 99 13.39 14.19 13.63
N PHE A 100 12.95 14.63 12.46
CA PHE A 100 13.03 16.02 12.02
C PHE A 100 11.67 16.64 11.73
N CYS A 101 10.72 15.86 11.20
CA CYS A 101 9.39 16.36 10.85
C CYS A 101 8.30 15.26 10.87
N PRO A 102 7.97 14.72 12.06
CA PRO A 102 6.93 13.68 12.18
C PRO A 102 5.56 14.15 11.67
N ASP A 103 5.25 15.45 11.74
CA ASP A 103 3.95 16.00 11.34
C ASP A 103 3.65 15.81 9.84
N ILE A 104 4.66 15.86 8.98
CA ILE A 104 4.50 15.61 7.54
C ILE A 104 4.15 14.15 7.28
N LEU A 105 4.78 13.23 8.03
CA LEU A 105 4.48 11.80 7.93
C LEU A 105 3.07 11.51 8.46
N MET A 106 2.65 12.18 9.55
CA MET A 106 1.29 12.06 10.08
C MET A 106 0.24 12.65 9.13
N ALA A 107 0.54 13.75 8.43
CA ALA A 107 -0.35 14.33 7.44
C ALA A 107 -0.55 13.40 6.22
N ILE A 108 0.48 12.63 5.87
CA ILE A 108 0.39 11.61 4.82
C ILE A 108 -0.32 10.35 5.34
N ALA A 109 -0.20 10.05 6.62
CA ALA A 109 -0.87 8.92 7.28
C ALA A 109 -2.32 9.23 7.75
N GLY A 110 -2.86 10.42 7.47
CA GLY A 110 -4.09 10.93 8.07
C GLY A 110 -5.37 10.16 7.71
N ASP A 111 -6.22 9.95 8.73
CA ASP A 111 -7.58 9.36 8.75
C ASP A 111 -7.77 8.01 8.04
N GLU A 112 -6.85 7.06 8.24
CA GLU A 112 -7.18 5.63 8.18
C GLU A 112 -8.06 5.22 9.38
N VAL A 113 -9.27 5.78 9.48
CA VAL A 113 -10.38 4.96 9.97
C VAL A 113 -10.55 3.90 8.91
N TYR A 114 -10.24 2.65 9.26
CA TYR A 114 -10.41 1.44 8.47
C TYR A 114 -11.80 1.37 7.84
N GLU A 115 -12.00 2.01 6.69
CA GLU A 115 -13.17 1.91 5.81
C GLU A 115 -12.86 2.67 4.53
N ASP A 116 -11.92 2.16 3.73
CA ASP A 116 -12.00 2.36 2.28
C ASP A 116 -11.87 1.00 1.59
N GLU A 117 -13.03 0.40 1.34
CA GLU A 117 -13.20 -0.55 0.26
C GLU A 117 -12.71 0.15 -1.02
N ASN A 118 -11.49 -0.16 -1.49
CA ASN A 118 -11.03 -0.15 -2.90
C ASN A 118 -9.56 0.27 -3.12
N GLU A 119 -8.67 0.25 -2.12
CA GLU A 119 -7.24 0.12 -2.45
C GLU A 119 -6.92 -1.34 -2.75
N VAL A 120 -6.99 -1.72 -4.03
CA VAL A 120 -6.62 -3.07 -4.48
C VAL A 120 -5.13 -3.25 -4.22
N VAL A 121 -4.80 -3.92 -3.11
CA VAL A 121 -3.42 -4.33 -2.81
C VAL A 121 -2.98 -5.35 -3.86
N GLU A 122 -2.36 -4.85 -4.93
CA GLU A 122 -1.83 -5.70 -5.99
C GLU A 122 -0.64 -6.51 -5.48
N SER A 123 -0.80 -7.83 -5.40
CA SER A 123 0.28 -8.76 -5.06
C SER A 123 0.98 -9.24 -6.32
N TYR A 124 2.32 -9.15 -6.37
CA TYR A 124 3.14 -9.59 -7.51
C TYR A 124 3.85 -10.92 -7.24
N LEU A 125 3.86 -11.82 -8.25
CA LEU A 125 4.55 -13.10 -8.23
C LEU A 125 5.21 -13.37 -9.60
N GLU A 126 6.49 -13.73 -9.60
CA GLU A 126 7.22 -14.20 -10.78
C GLU A 126 7.37 -15.73 -10.78
N GLY A 127 7.19 -16.39 -11.93
CA GLY A 127 7.36 -17.83 -12.05
C GLY A 127 7.03 -18.37 -13.46
N THR A 128 7.18 -19.69 -13.64
CA THR A 128 6.88 -20.37 -14.91
C THR A 128 5.48 -20.97 -14.90
N LEU A 129 4.70 -20.72 -15.95
CA LEU A 129 3.36 -21.30 -16.13
C LEU A 129 3.45 -22.84 -16.19
N LYS A 130 2.83 -23.53 -15.22
CA LYS A 130 2.85 -25.00 -15.14
C LYS A 130 1.63 -25.66 -15.78
N LYS A 131 0.44 -25.09 -15.60
CA LYS A 131 -0.84 -25.64 -16.07
C LYS A 131 -1.90 -24.54 -16.07
N VAL A 132 -2.83 -24.59 -17.02
CA VAL A 132 -4.08 -23.82 -17.01
C VAL A 132 -5.25 -24.80 -17.02
N SER A 133 -6.20 -24.64 -16.10
CA SER A 133 -7.43 -25.45 -16.02
C SER A 133 -8.57 -24.59 -15.48
N GLY A 134 -9.82 -24.91 -15.85
CA GLY A 134 -11.00 -24.24 -15.29
C GLY A 134 -12.24 -25.12 -15.38
N GLN A 135 -12.95 -25.28 -14.26
CA GLN A 135 -14.25 -25.96 -14.17
C GLN A 135 -15.25 -25.30 -13.21
N ASP A 136 -14.85 -24.30 -12.41
CA ASP A 136 -15.61 -23.92 -11.21
C ASP A 136 -16.27 -22.54 -11.34
N LEU A 137 -17.55 -22.53 -11.74
CA LEU A 137 -18.47 -21.38 -11.57
C LEU A 137 -19.89 -21.90 -11.29
N TYR A 138 -20.50 -21.50 -10.17
CA TYR A 138 -21.89 -21.82 -9.88
C TYR A 138 -22.84 -20.89 -10.65
N VAL A 139 -23.88 -21.48 -11.25
CA VAL A 139 -24.96 -20.76 -11.90
C VAL A 139 -26.24 -20.95 -11.11
N VAL A 140 -26.83 -19.85 -10.65
CA VAL A 140 -28.13 -19.83 -9.98
C VAL A 140 -29.20 -19.52 -11.02
N GLU A 141 -30.22 -20.36 -11.10
CA GLU A 141 -31.36 -20.17 -12.01
C GLU A 141 -32.60 -19.76 -11.22
N ILE A 142 -33.19 -18.62 -11.55
CA ILE A 142 -34.39 -18.08 -10.89
C ILE A 142 -35.47 -17.91 -11.94
N LYS A 143 -36.68 -18.39 -11.63
CA LYS A 143 -37.86 -18.13 -12.45
C LYS A 143 -38.46 -16.80 -12.04
N ASP A 144 -38.49 -15.83 -12.96
CA ASP A 144 -39.07 -14.52 -12.70
C ASP A 144 -40.61 -14.55 -12.69
N THR A 145 -41.22 -13.42 -12.35
CA THR A 145 -42.68 -13.26 -12.28
C THR A 145 -43.38 -13.46 -13.63
N ASP A 146 -42.66 -13.28 -14.74
CA ASP A 146 -43.16 -13.54 -16.09
C ASP A 146 -43.01 -15.03 -16.48
N GLY A 147 -42.47 -15.86 -15.59
CA GLY A 147 -42.24 -17.27 -15.80
C GLY A 147 -40.96 -17.60 -16.59
N LYS A 148 -40.10 -16.62 -16.90
CA LYS A 148 -38.84 -16.83 -17.62
C LYS A 148 -37.74 -17.23 -16.65
N THR A 149 -36.88 -18.14 -17.09
CA THR A 149 -35.68 -18.52 -16.34
C THR A 149 -34.55 -17.53 -16.58
N GLN A 150 -34.13 -16.85 -15.53
CA GLN A 150 -32.97 -15.96 -15.49
C GLN A 150 -31.78 -16.70 -14.89
N LYS A 151 -30.59 -16.54 -15.48
CA LYS A 151 -29.34 -17.18 -15.01
C LYS A 151 -28.40 -16.14 -14.43
N PHE A 152 -27.82 -16.46 -13.27
CA PHE A 152 -26.90 -15.59 -12.54
C PHE A 152 -25.65 -16.36 -12.16
N VAL A 153 -24.49 -15.68 -12.18
CA VAL A 153 -23.21 -16.23 -11.74
C VAL A 153 -23.02 -15.90 -10.27
N TRP A 154 -22.68 -16.91 -9.48
CA TRP A 154 -22.21 -16.77 -8.11
C TRP A 154 -20.68 -16.83 -8.10
N LEU A 155 -20.05 -15.66 -7.92
CA LEU A 155 -18.59 -15.53 -8.02
C LEU A 155 -17.93 -15.18 -6.69
N THR A 156 -18.57 -14.32 -5.89
CA THR A 156 -18.04 -13.83 -4.62
C THR A 156 -19.03 -14.12 -3.50
N ASN A 157 -18.61 -13.93 -2.25
CA ASN A 157 -19.56 -13.77 -1.15
C ASN A 157 -20.52 -12.60 -1.48
N PHE A 158 -21.77 -12.74 -1.09
CA PHE A 158 -22.79 -11.71 -1.19
C PHE A 158 -23.80 -11.88 -0.04
N GLU A 159 -24.52 -10.81 0.32
CA GLU A 159 -25.56 -10.89 1.34
C GLU A 159 -26.63 -11.93 0.95
N GLY A 160 -26.80 -12.95 1.79
CA GLY A 160 -27.69 -14.09 1.56
C GLY A 160 -26.99 -15.36 1.04
N SER A 161 -25.70 -15.30 0.68
CA SER A 161 -24.96 -16.47 0.18
C SER A 161 -24.86 -17.58 1.23
N ASP A 162 -24.71 -17.27 2.51
CA ASP A 162 -24.60 -18.28 3.58
C ASP A 162 -25.85 -19.15 3.68
N ARG A 163 -27.03 -18.54 3.58
CA ARG A 163 -28.30 -19.28 3.58
C ARG A 163 -28.45 -20.13 2.32
N LEU A 164 -28.00 -19.63 1.17
CA LEU A 164 -28.00 -20.40 -0.08
C LEU A 164 -27.06 -21.62 0.00
N ILE A 165 -25.87 -21.47 0.59
CA ILE A 165 -24.95 -22.58 0.88
C ILE A 165 -25.66 -23.62 1.75
N ASN A 166 -26.32 -23.17 2.83
CA ASN A 166 -26.98 -24.06 3.79
C ASN A 166 -28.19 -24.82 3.18
N LEU A 167 -28.89 -24.23 2.22
CA LEU A 167 -29.97 -24.91 1.50
C LEU A 167 -29.45 -26.03 0.58
N GLY A 168 -28.21 -25.93 0.08
CA GLY A 168 -27.62 -26.93 -0.80
C GLY A 168 -28.51 -27.24 -2.01
N ASN A 169 -29.00 -28.49 -2.11
CA ASN A 169 -29.87 -28.93 -3.20
C ASN A 169 -31.35 -28.63 -2.96
N ASP A 170 -31.75 -28.25 -1.75
CA ASP A 170 -33.14 -28.04 -1.33
C ASP A 170 -33.62 -26.61 -1.61
N VAL A 171 -33.25 -26.06 -2.77
CA VAL A 171 -33.56 -24.68 -3.18
C VAL A 171 -34.91 -24.56 -3.88
N THR A 172 -35.47 -25.67 -4.35
CA THR A 172 -36.69 -25.67 -5.18
C THR A 172 -37.88 -25.07 -4.44
N GLY A 173 -38.56 -24.11 -5.08
CA GLY A 173 -39.75 -23.46 -4.53
C GLY A 173 -39.47 -22.31 -3.56
N THR A 174 -38.20 -22.08 -3.19
CA THR A 174 -37.80 -20.95 -2.37
C THR A 174 -37.99 -19.65 -3.14
N LYS A 175 -38.76 -18.71 -2.57
CA LYS A 175 -38.94 -17.38 -3.17
C LYS A 175 -37.81 -16.47 -2.77
N VAL A 176 -37.26 -15.75 -3.75
CA VAL A 176 -36.13 -14.85 -3.55
C VAL A 176 -36.25 -13.59 -4.39
N GLY A 177 -35.75 -12.47 -3.87
CA GLY A 177 -35.36 -11.28 -4.62
C GLY A 177 -33.86 -11.32 -4.92
N VAL A 178 -33.45 -10.93 -6.13
CA VAL A 178 -32.04 -10.94 -6.55
C VAL A 178 -31.61 -9.56 -7.02
N SER A 179 -30.54 -9.04 -6.43
CA SER A 179 -29.82 -7.89 -6.97
C SER A 179 -28.57 -8.38 -7.71
N TYR A 180 -28.23 -7.72 -8.81
CA TYR A 180 -27.14 -8.14 -9.68
C TYR A 180 -26.44 -6.97 -10.35
N THR A 181 -25.20 -7.20 -10.76
CA THR A 181 -24.45 -6.34 -11.69
C THR A 181 -24.04 -7.14 -12.93
N ASN A 182 -23.70 -6.47 -14.02
CA ASN A 182 -23.13 -7.14 -15.19
C ASN A 182 -21.63 -7.33 -14.98
N LEU A 183 -21.16 -8.57 -15.15
CA LEU A 183 -19.76 -8.96 -15.07
C LEU A 183 -19.31 -9.48 -16.42
N GLU A 184 -18.22 -8.93 -16.93
CA GLU A 184 -17.48 -9.51 -18.04
C GLU A 184 -16.41 -10.47 -17.51
N TYR A 185 -16.35 -11.68 -18.05
CA TYR A 185 -15.29 -12.63 -17.74
C TYR A 185 -14.98 -13.55 -18.92
N PHE A 186 -13.77 -14.11 -18.95
CA PHE A 186 -13.37 -15.07 -19.96
C PHE A 186 -14.04 -16.43 -19.72
N SER A 187 -14.78 -16.92 -20.71
CA SER A 187 -15.39 -18.26 -20.67
C SER A 187 -14.44 -19.30 -21.27
N PRO A 188 -13.88 -20.25 -20.48
CA PRO A 188 -13.01 -21.30 -21.03
C PRO A 188 -13.69 -22.17 -22.08
N LYS A 189 -15.02 -22.31 -21.99
CA LYS A 189 -15.84 -23.11 -22.92
C LYS A 189 -16.01 -22.42 -24.28
N LEU A 190 -16.27 -21.11 -24.27
CA LEU A 190 -16.55 -20.33 -25.48
C LEU A 190 -15.28 -19.70 -26.08
N LYS A 191 -14.20 -19.61 -25.30
CA LYS A 191 -12.94 -18.95 -25.66
C LYS A 191 -13.10 -17.46 -26.00
N GLU A 192 -14.03 -16.80 -25.32
CA GLU A 192 -14.32 -15.38 -25.50
C GLU A 192 -14.69 -14.73 -24.16
N TYR A 193 -14.65 -13.40 -24.12
CA TYR A 193 -15.20 -12.62 -23.01
C TYR A 193 -16.71 -12.50 -23.19
N ILE A 194 -17.45 -12.85 -22.14
CA ILE A 194 -18.91 -12.78 -22.12
C ILE A 194 -19.39 -11.96 -20.94
N VAL A 195 -20.52 -11.29 -21.12
CA VAL A 195 -21.23 -10.58 -20.05
C VAL A 195 -22.31 -11.47 -19.45
N ARG A 196 -22.29 -11.63 -18.12
CA ARG A 196 -23.33 -12.33 -17.35
C ARG A 196 -23.76 -11.50 -16.14
N LYS A 197 -24.95 -11.80 -15.62
CA LYS A 197 -25.45 -11.20 -14.37
C LYS A 197 -24.72 -11.85 -13.18
N LYS A 198 -23.94 -11.09 -12.43
CA LYS A 198 -23.29 -11.50 -11.17
C LYS A 198 -24.19 -11.13 -10.00
N ILE A 199 -24.46 -12.07 -9.10
CA ILE A 199 -25.26 -11.81 -7.90
C ILE A 199 -24.50 -10.85 -6.97
N THR A 200 -25.19 -9.83 -6.46
CA THR A 200 -24.68 -8.93 -5.42
C THR A 200 -25.47 -9.02 -4.11
N ARG A 201 -26.71 -9.52 -4.16
CA ARG A 201 -27.56 -9.76 -2.99
C ARG A 201 -28.65 -10.77 -3.34
N LEU A 202 -28.98 -11.64 -2.38
CA LEU A 202 -30.11 -12.55 -2.45
C LEU A 202 -30.98 -12.40 -1.20
N GLU A 203 -32.18 -11.86 -1.38
CA GLU A 203 -33.18 -11.69 -0.33
C GLU A 203 -34.14 -12.88 -0.35
N PHE A 204 -34.39 -13.53 0.78
CA PHE A 204 -35.33 -14.64 0.88
C PHE A 204 -36.70 -14.14 1.34
N LEU A 205 -37.76 -14.50 0.61
CA LEU A 205 -39.12 -13.98 0.75
C LEU A 205 -40.09 -15.00 1.35
#